data_AF-A0A2E9LWA9-F1
#
_entry.id   AF-A0A2E9LWA9-F1
#
_cell.length_a   1.000
_cell.length_b   1.000
_cell.length_c   1.000
_cell.angle_alpha   90.00
_cell.angle_beta   90.00
_cell.angle_gamma   90.00
#
_symmetry.space_group_name_H-M   'P 1'
#
loop_
_entity.id
_entity.type
_entity.pdbx_description
1 polymer ?
#
loop_
_entity_poly.entity_id
_entity_poly.type
_entity_poly.pdbx_seq_one_letter_code
_entity_poly.pdbx_strand_id
1 'polypeptide(L)'
;MEGMEQHRSLTLHVSEGHPVSTLHVPDSSMTLNDVLKVNGFTPRDGSFRFLVDEQGTMINHREAGRAPPTVRCGVPVNVEQLWIDDDARRGFAPAVCSNGEEVFVLNGKAFDFQTVFVTRWKRGKEQRRVAYGFSPEAPFYATNDLVFLQIPTKGDTGRIYNPQSGRVDRKIRLQAPPGEIEGMRGFWSAWQLQPDLERATYRADITPLPANFKPHIPSRPKPKKASPSKKKRKIKLKKIKEDAWGEGMHKSVLQLHNHWAPTLVCGVPKTPNGLEGVLVANGNANRPAMVNLDGFQYGMTQCIKVPDQGETYSIYAPAQKDYVSCVIESSKSLVLEELRGRWVIARLQRSNQHKRKLVLEALPSQLTSK
;
A
#
# COMPACT_ATOMS: atom_id res chain seq x y z
N MET A 1 36.17 -2.63 -39.44
CA MET A 1 34.90 -2.04 -38.96
C MET A 1 35.16 -1.52 -37.56
N GLU A 2 35.70 -0.31 -37.47
CA GLU A 2 35.78 0.42 -36.20
C GLU A 2 34.35 0.85 -35.85
N GLY A 3 33.82 0.30 -34.77
CA GLY A 3 32.53 0.72 -34.26
C GLY A 3 32.66 2.17 -33.79
N MET A 4 31.90 3.07 -34.40
CA MET A 4 31.64 4.39 -33.82
C MET A 4 31.07 4.17 -32.42
N GLU A 5 31.89 4.37 -31.38
CA GLU A 5 31.39 4.60 -30.03
C GLU A 5 30.53 5.86 -30.09
N GLN A 6 29.20 5.67 -30.07
CA GLN A 6 28.29 6.78 -29.89
C GLN A 6 28.56 7.37 -28.51
N HIS A 7 29.27 8.49 -28.46
CA HIS A 7 29.48 9.26 -27.24
C HIS A 7 28.12 9.64 -26.66
N ARG A 8 27.75 8.95 -25.58
CA ARG A 8 26.54 9.25 -24.84
C ARG A 8 26.84 10.41 -23.90
N SER A 9 25.94 11.39 -23.88
CA SER A 9 25.94 12.46 -22.89
C SER A 9 24.70 12.35 -22.02
N LEU A 10 24.84 12.64 -20.74
CA LEU A 10 23.70 12.77 -19.81
C LEU A 10 23.55 14.22 -19.38
N THR A 11 22.34 14.62 -19.06
CA THR A 11 22.02 15.95 -18.57
C THR A 11 21.84 15.88 -17.05
N LEU A 12 22.67 16.59 -16.28
CA LEU A 12 22.57 16.70 -14.83
C LEU A 12 21.81 17.96 -14.43
N HIS A 13 20.76 17.79 -13.63
CA HIS A 13 20.08 18.87 -12.93
C HIS A 13 20.50 18.88 -11.47
N VAL A 14 21.15 19.95 -11.04
CA VAL A 14 21.52 20.17 -9.64
C VAL A 14 20.45 21.08 -9.03
N SER A 15 19.42 20.54 -8.38
CA SER A 15 18.33 21.30 -7.73
C SER A 15 17.52 22.30 -8.59
N GLU A 16 16.42 22.83 -8.03
CA GLU A 16 15.56 23.81 -8.66
C GLU A 16 16.34 25.14 -8.88
N GLY A 17 16.70 25.42 -10.14
CA GLY A 17 17.19 26.74 -10.57
C GLY A 17 18.69 26.89 -10.83
N HIS A 18 19.50 25.83 -10.81
CA HIS A 18 20.94 25.90 -11.12
C HIS A 18 21.27 25.28 -12.49
N PRO A 19 22.43 25.64 -13.09
CA PRO A 19 22.72 25.32 -14.49
C PRO A 19 22.70 23.82 -14.78
N VAL A 20 22.04 23.51 -15.90
CA VAL A 20 22.07 22.21 -16.55
C VAL A 20 23.50 21.91 -16.98
N SER A 21 24.09 20.85 -16.44
CA SER A 21 25.45 20.43 -16.81
C SER A 21 25.40 19.18 -17.67
N THR A 22 26.20 19.12 -18.74
CA THR A 22 26.33 17.92 -19.55
C THR A 22 27.41 17.03 -18.95
N LEU A 23 27.05 15.81 -18.59
CA LEU A 23 27.99 14.77 -18.15
C LEU A 23 28.43 13.97 -19.38
N HIS A 24 29.74 13.91 -19.59
CA HIS A 24 30.32 12.99 -20.55
C HIS A 24 30.25 11.57 -19.98
N VAL A 25 29.76 10.60 -20.76
CA VAL A 25 29.77 9.19 -20.38
C VAL A 25 30.88 8.50 -21.17
N PRO A 26 32.06 8.24 -20.56
CA PRO A 26 33.16 7.58 -21.25
C PRO A 26 32.81 6.13 -21.61
N ASP A 27 32.09 5.44 -20.71
CA ASP A 27 31.66 4.07 -20.90
C ASP A 27 30.24 3.89 -20.33
N SER A 28 29.36 3.31 -21.15
CA SER A 28 27.97 3.04 -20.81
C SER A 28 27.81 1.99 -19.70
N SER A 29 28.84 1.17 -19.44
CA SER A 29 28.85 0.19 -18.35
C SER A 29 29.11 0.82 -16.98
N MET A 30 29.66 2.04 -16.93
CA MET A 30 29.97 2.74 -15.68
C MET A 30 28.71 3.05 -14.89
N THR A 31 28.81 3.02 -13.56
CA THR A 31 27.70 3.50 -12.73
C THR A 31 27.56 5.01 -12.84
N LEU A 32 26.36 5.54 -12.63
CA LEU A 32 26.15 6.99 -12.60
C LEU A 32 27.03 7.69 -11.57
N ASN A 33 27.35 7.02 -10.46
CA ASN A 33 28.30 7.53 -9.48
C ASN A 33 29.71 7.72 -10.07
N ASP A 34 30.18 6.74 -10.84
CA ASP A 34 31.50 6.81 -11.48
C ASP A 34 31.51 7.88 -12.58
N VAL A 35 30.41 8.05 -13.31
CA VAL A 35 30.24 9.16 -14.25
C VAL A 35 30.36 10.51 -13.53
N LEU A 36 29.72 10.68 -12.36
CA LEU A 36 29.87 11.92 -11.57
C LEU A 36 31.32 12.14 -11.14
N LYS A 37 32.03 11.09 -10.70
CA LYS A 37 33.44 11.16 -10.30
C LYS A 37 34.33 11.63 -11.44
N VAL A 38 34.23 11.00 -12.62
CA VAL A 38 35.06 11.34 -13.79
C VAL A 38 34.78 12.77 -14.28
N ASN A 39 33.54 13.24 -14.15
CA ASN A 39 33.17 14.61 -14.53
C ASN A 39 33.42 15.64 -13.41
N GLY A 40 34.05 15.26 -12.28
CA GLY A 40 34.41 16.19 -11.21
C GLY A 40 33.21 16.70 -10.37
N PHE A 41 32.09 15.98 -10.38
CA PHE A 41 30.88 16.33 -9.64
C PHE A 41 30.81 15.68 -8.24
N THR A 42 31.93 15.24 -7.68
CA THR A 42 32.00 14.78 -6.28
C THR A 42 32.01 15.97 -5.31
N PRO A 43 31.27 15.91 -4.19
CA PRO A 43 31.37 16.94 -3.16
C PRO A 43 32.78 17.03 -2.56
N ARG A 44 33.21 18.26 -2.21
CA ARG A 44 34.55 18.52 -1.67
C ARG A 44 34.68 18.23 -0.17
N ASP A 45 33.56 18.23 0.53
CA ASP A 45 33.43 18.00 1.96
C ASP A 45 33.34 16.51 2.34
N GLY A 46 33.45 15.61 1.36
CA GLY A 46 33.28 14.17 1.56
C GLY A 46 31.82 13.73 1.65
N SER A 47 30.85 14.65 1.46
CA SER A 47 29.44 14.27 1.37
C SER A 47 29.17 13.38 0.15
N PHE A 48 28.16 12.52 0.25
CA PHE A 48 27.77 11.66 -0.86
C PHE A 48 26.70 12.35 -1.70
N ARG A 49 26.93 12.48 -3.01
CA ARG A 49 25.97 13.12 -3.92
C ARG A 49 24.96 12.09 -4.43
N PHE A 50 23.73 12.20 -3.96
CA PHE A 50 22.65 11.33 -4.42
C PHE A 50 22.06 11.80 -5.75
N LEU A 51 21.90 10.84 -6.66
CA LEU A 51 21.08 10.95 -7.86
C LEU A 51 19.77 10.21 -7.62
N VAL A 52 18.66 10.84 -7.96
CA VAL A 52 17.31 10.29 -7.75
C VAL A 52 16.52 10.19 -9.05
N ASP A 53 15.67 9.17 -9.14
CA ASP A 53 14.61 9.12 -10.15
C ASP A 53 13.40 9.99 -9.77
N GLU A 54 12.39 10.02 -10.64
CA GLU A 54 11.16 10.80 -10.43
C GLU A 54 10.38 10.35 -9.17
N GLN A 55 10.62 9.12 -8.71
CA GLN A 55 10.01 8.57 -7.50
C GLN A 55 10.85 8.85 -6.24
N GLY A 56 11.99 9.53 -6.38
CA GLY A 56 12.92 9.81 -5.28
C GLY A 56 13.74 8.60 -4.85
N THR A 57 13.87 7.58 -5.70
CA THR A 57 14.73 6.41 -5.44
C THR A 57 16.15 6.74 -5.87
N MET A 58 17.13 6.35 -5.06
CA MET A 58 18.55 6.51 -5.41
C MET A 58 18.90 5.68 -6.66
N ILE A 59 19.55 6.30 -7.64
CA ILE A 59 19.96 5.67 -8.91
C ILE A 59 21.47 5.72 -9.17
N ASN A 60 22.29 6.15 -8.21
CA ASN A 60 23.76 6.22 -8.33
C ASN A 60 24.41 4.93 -8.86
N HIS A 61 23.84 3.77 -8.54
CA HIS A 61 24.33 2.46 -8.95
C HIS A 61 24.01 2.09 -10.41
N ARG A 62 23.07 2.79 -11.07
CA ARG A 62 22.62 2.39 -12.41
C ARG A 62 23.73 2.57 -13.42
N GLU A 63 23.87 1.63 -14.34
CA GLU A 63 24.70 1.78 -15.52
C GLU A 63 24.26 3.01 -16.33
N ALA A 64 25.22 3.81 -16.76
CA ALA A 64 24.97 5.02 -17.55
C ALA A 64 24.22 4.69 -18.85
N GLY A 65 24.48 3.52 -19.43
CA GLY A 65 23.78 2.95 -20.59
C GLY A 65 22.28 2.71 -20.36
N ARG A 66 21.84 2.56 -19.11
CA ARG A 66 20.44 2.33 -18.75
C ARG A 66 19.80 3.49 -17.99
N ALA A 67 20.58 4.55 -17.75
CA ALA A 67 20.10 5.73 -17.07
C ALA A 67 19.09 6.51 -17.95
N PRO A 68 18.18 7.30 -17.36
CA PRO A 68 17.45 8.30 -18.12
C PRO A 68 18.43 9.33 -18.71
N PRO A 69 18.10 9.97 -19.85
CA PRO A 69 18.94 11.00 -20.46
C PRO A 69 19.14 12.20 -19.53
N THR A 70 18.19 12.45 -18.63
CA THR A 70 18.26 13.48 -17.60
C THR A 70 18.30 12.84 -16.22
N VAL A 71 19.35 13.14 -15.46
CA VAL A 71 19.55 12.70 -14.07
C VAL A 71 19.44 13.91 -13.13
N ARG A 72 18.87 13.69 -11.94
CA ARG A 72 18.62 14.76 -10.97
C ARG A 72 19.39 14.50 -9.68
N CYS A 73 20.11 15.51 -9.19
CA CYS A 73 20.61 15.51 -7.83
C CYS A 73 19.45 15.78 -6.87
N GLY A 74 19.32 14.97 -5.83
CA GLY A 74 18.29 15.13 -4.81
C GLY A 74 18.44 14.13 -3.68
N VAL A 75 17.76 14.38 -2.56
CA VAL A 75 17.80 13.49 -1.39
C VAL A 75 16.83 12.32 -1.64
N PRO A 76 17.27 11.04 -1.55
CA PRO A 76 16.37 9.92 -1.72
C PRO A 76 15.36 9.80 -0.57
N VAL A 77 14.20 9.20 -0.83
CA VAL A 77 13.07 9.18 0.13
C VAL A 77 13.40 8.54 1.48
N ASN A 78 14.26 7.52 1.49
CA ASN A 78 14.60 6.75 2.70
C ASN A 78 16.11 6.69 2.95
N VAL A 79 16.89 7.59 2.36
CA VAL A 79 18.34 7.68 2.58
C VAL A 79 18.68 9.10 2.93
N GLU A 80 19.44 9.27 4.00
CA GLU A 80 19.94 10.56 4.42
C GLU A 80 21.43 10.47 4.76
N GLN A 81 22.12 11.60 4.67
CA GLN A 81 23.45 11.76 5.25
C GLN A 81 23.29 12.60 6.51
N LEU A 82 23.57 12.01 7.66
CA LEU A 82 23.32 12.61 8.96
C LEU A 82 24.64 12.90 9.66
N TRP A 83 24.73 14.08 10.26
CA TRP A 83 25.74 14.35 11.27
C TRP A 83 25.27 13.76 12.60
N ILE A 84 26.14 12.99 13.26
CA ILE A 84 25.82 12.37 14.55
C ILE A 84 26.54 13.17 15.64
N ASP A 85 25.81 13.89 16.47
CA ASP A 85 26.42 14.73 17.51
C ASP A 85 26.89 13.93 18.73
N ASP A 86 26.14 12.91 19.13
CA ASP A 86 26.34 12.19 20.38
C ASP A 86 26.68 10.71 20.18
N ASP A 87 27.39 10.13 21.14
CA ASP A 87 27.66 8.70 21.19
C ASP A 87 26.38 7.86 21.31
N ALA A 88 26.42 6.67 20.72
CA ALA A 88 25.31 5.72 20.77
C ALA A 88 25.02 5.26 22.22
N ARG A 89 23.81 5.53 22.71
CA ARG A 89 23.30 5.00 23.98
C ARG A 89 22.43 3.78 23.72
N ARG A 90 22.78 2.63 24.32
CA ARG A 90 22.12 1.33 24.08
C ARG A 90 22.07 0.98 22.58
N GLY A 91 23.15 1.27 21.87
CA GLY A 91 23.29 1.00 20.44
C GLY A 91 22.66 2.02 19.50
N PHE A 92 21.98 3.07 20.00
CA PHE A 92 21.38 4.12 19.15
C PHE A 92 21.95 5.50 19.47
N ALA A 93 22.41 6.21 18.45
CA ALA A 93 22.78 7.62 18.53
C ALA A 93 21.61 8.49 18.04
N PRO A 94 21.22 9.55 18.75
CA PRO A 94 20.24 10.50 18.24
C PRO A 94 20.86 11.35 17.11
N ALA A 95 20.05 11.70 16.12
CA ALA A 95 20.41 12.66 15.07
C ALA A 95 19.13 13.35 14.58
N VAL A 96 19.30 14.38 13.75
CA VAL A 96 18.20 15.15 13.16
C VAL A 96 18.23 15.00 11.64
N CYS A 97 17.13 14.51 11.08
CA CYS A 97 16.93 14.44 9.63
C CYS A 97 16.93 15.84 9.01
N SER A 98 17.17 15.90 7.70
CA SER A 98 17.08 17.11 6.88
C SER A 98 15.75 17.87 6.99
N ASN A 99 14.67 17.16 7.35
CA ASN A 99 13.34 17.74 7.58
C ASN A 99 13.09 18.19 9.04
N GLY A 100 14.10 18.15 9.91
CA GLY A 100 14.01 18.53 11.32
C GLY A 100 13.45 17.47 12.26
N GLU A 101 13.08 16.28 11.77
CA GLU A 101 12.60 15.19 12.64
C GLU A 101 13.75 14.43 13.30
N GLU A 102 13.55 14.02 14.54
CA GLU A 102 14.50 13.16 15.27
C GLU A 102 14.54 11.75 14.67
N VAL A 103 15.76 11.20 14.58
CA VAL A 103 16.03 9.83 14.12
C VAL A 103 17.07 9.17 15.02
N PHE A 104 16.85 7.88 15.31
CA PHE A 104 17.77 7.08 16.11
C PHE A 104 18.62 6.20 15.20
N VAL A 105 19.91 6.50 15.09
CA VAL A 105 20.86 5.82 14.22
C VAL A 105 21.53 4.66 14.97
N LEU A 106 21.28 3.44 14.51
CA LEU A 106 21.90 2.23 15.02
C LEU A 106 23.40 2.26 14.74
N ASN A 107 24.20 2.14 15.80
CA ASN A 107 25.65 2.24 15.76
C ASN A 107 26.19 3.56 15.17
N GLY A 108 25.46 4.66 15.40
CA GLY A 108 25.94 5.99 15.03
C GLY A 108 27.27 6.31 15.69
N LYS A 109 28.24 6.82 14.91
CA LYS A 109 29.55 7.27 15.39
C LYS A 109 29.49 8.76 15.64
N ALA A 110 29.74 9.19 16.88
CA ALA A 110 29.74 10.60 17.23
C ALA A 110 30.77 11.39 16.40
N PHE A 111 30.42 12.64 16.11
CA PHE A 111 31.22 13.62 15.38
C PHE A 111 31.61 13.17 13.96
N ASP A 112 30.75 12.41 13.30
CA ASP A 112 30.98 11.89 11.95
C ASP A 112 29.71 12.00 11.08
N PHE A 113 29.91 12.12 9.76
CA PHE A 113 28.83 12.05 8.79
C PHE A 113 28.59 10.61 8.37
N GLN A 114 27.36 10.14 8.53
CA GLN A 114 26.98 8.79 8.15
C GLN A 114 25.89 8.80 7.10
N THR A 115 26.10 8.02 6.03
CA THR A 115 25.03 7.68 5.09
C THR A 115 24.19 6.57 5.69
N VAL A 116 22.90 6.81 5.87
CA VAL A 116 22.00 5.91 6.57
C VAL A 116 20.74 5.61 5.78
N PHE A 117 20.22 4.40 5.94
CA PHE A 117 18.88 4.06 5.50
C PHE A 117 17.90 4.31 6.64
N VAL A 118 16.90 5.17 6.40
CA VAL A 118 15.88 5.55 7.37
C VAL A 118 14.66 4.64 7.21
N THR A 119 14.30 3.95 8.29
CA THR A 119 13.08 3.15 8.40
C THR A 119 12.24 3.62 9.58
N ARG A 120 11.09 2.96 9.79
CA ARG A 120 10.19 3.25 10.91
C ARG A 120 10.10 2.06 11.84
N TRP A 121 10.38 2.30 13.10
CA TRP A 121 10.04 1.37 14.17
C TRP A 121 8.60 1.64 14.61
N LYS A 122 7.72 0.66 14.41
CA LYS A 122 6.34 0.70 14.91
C LYS A 122 6.23 -0.15 16.17
N ARG A 123 6.03 0.49 17.31
CA ARG A 123 5.65 -0.17 18.58
C ARG A 123 4.28 0.33 19.02
N GLY A 124 3.23 -0.39 18.65
CA GLY A 124 1.86 0.03 18.94
C GLY A 124 1.47 1.29 18.14
N LYS A 125 1.12 2.37 18.85
CA LYS A 125 0.76 3.68 18.24
C LYS A 125 1.96 4.59 18.01
N GLU A 126 3.10 4.33 18.66
CA GLU A 126 4.32 5.10 18.46
C GLU A 126 5.00 4.68 17.16
N GLN A 127 5.33 5.67 16.34
CA GLN A 127 6.24 5.53 15.20
C GLN A 127 7.49 6.35 15.51
N ARG A 128 8.64 5.68 15.61
CA ARG A 128 9.94 6.35 15.71
C ARG A 128 10.72 6.10 14.43
N ARG A 129 11.45 7.12 13.97
CA ARG A 129 12.43 6.93 12.89
C ARG A 129 13.65 6.23 13.46
N VAL A 130 14.05 5.17 12.79
CA VAL A 130 15.26 4.41 13.13
C VAL A 130 16.05 4.28 11.85
N ALA A 131 17.35 4.45 11.93
CA ALA A 131 18.23 4.33 10.78
C ALA A 131 19.40 3.40 11.08
N TYR A 132 20.05 2.90 10.05
CA TYR A 132 21.32 2.19 10.16
C TYR A 132 22.23 2.55 8.99
N GLY A 133 23.53 2.53 9.25
CA GLY A 133 24.55 2.91 8.28
C GLY A 133 24.67 1.92 7.12
N PHE A 134 25.06 2.44 5.97
CA PHE A 134 25.54 1.67 4.83
C PHE A 134 26.55 2.51 4.05
N SER A 135 27.46 1.87 3.32
CA SER A 135 28.32 2.56 2.37
C SER A 135 27.54 2.77 1.07
N PRO A 136 27.52 3.98 0.48
CA PRO A 136 26.87 4.21 -0.80
C PRO A 136 27.62 3.56 -1.99
N GLU A 137 28.85 3.09 -1.77
CA GLU A 137 29.69 2.39 -2.74
C GLU A 137 30.00 0.96 -2.28
N ALA A 138 30.26 0.07 -3.23
CA ALA A 138 30.64 -1.30 -2.90
C ALA A 138 32.03 -1.34 -2.22
N PRO A 139 32.21 -2.13 -1.14
CA PRO A 139 31.21 -2.95 -0.47
C PRO A 139 30.23 -2.11 0.37
N PHE A 140 28.92 -2.30 0.13
CA PHE A 140 27.86 -1.50 0.75
C PHE A 140 27.70 -1.72 2.26
N TYR A 141 28.19 -2.86 2.73
CA TYR A 141 28.13 -3.30 4.12
C TYR A 141 29.45 -3.95 4.47
N ALA A 142 29.89 -3.77 5.71
CA ALA A 142 31.05 -4.41 6.29
C ALA A 142 30.65 -5.52 7.26
N THR A 143 31.61 -6.40 7.55
CA THR A 143 31.48 -7.36 8.64
C THR A 143 31.24 -6.61 9.96
N ASN A 144 30.38 -7.16 10.81
CA ASN A 144 29.97 -6.58 12.10
C ASN A 144 29.11 -5.33 12.02
N ASP A 145 28.73 -4.86 10.83
CA ASP A 145 27.74 -3.80 10.70
C ASP A 145 26.42 -4.20 11.36
N LEU A 146 25.72 -3.20 11.90
CA LEU A 146 24.43 -3.38 12.54
C LEU A 146 23.32 -2.92 11.60
N VAL A 147 22.31 -3.77 11.42
CA VAL A 147 21.13 -3.50 10.58
C VAL A 147 19.86 -3.63 11.41
N PHE A 148 18.84 -2.87 11.03
CA PHE A 148 17.55 -2.88 11.73
C PHE A 148 16.43 -3.32 10.79
N LEU A 149 15.76 -4.43 11.11
CA LEU A 149 14.75 -5.02 10.24
C LEU A 149 13.59 -5.65 11.02
N GLN A 150 12.46 -5.82 10.33
CA GLN A 150 11.33 -6.57 10.88
C GLN A 150 11.53 -8.07 10.64
N ILE A 151 11.39 -8.87 11.70
CA ILE A 151 11.49 -10.32 11.62
C ILE A 151 10.41 -10.86 10.68
N PRO A 152 10.78 -11.65 9.66
CA PRO A 152 9.82 -12.16 8.71
C PRO A 152 8.77 -13.00 9.42
N THR A 153 7.53 -12.96 8.91
CA THR A 153 6.42 -13.74 9.47
C THR A 153 6.54 -15.24 9.17
N LYS A 154 7.38 -15.62 8.21
CA LYS A 154 7.70 -17.00 7.81
C LYS A 154 9.16 -17.11 7.35
N GLY A 155 9.78 -18.27 7.58
CA GLY A 155 11.17 -18.54 7.18
C GLY A 155 12.19 -17.77 8.02
N ASP A 156 13.48 -17.92 7.75
CA ASP A 156 14.57 -17.27 8.49
C ASP A 156 15.23 -16.14 7.67
N THR A 157 14.65 -15.75 6.54
CA THR A 157 15.24 -14.75 5.64
C THR A 157 14.63 -13.37 5.86
N GLY A 158 15.42 -12.45 6.44
CA GLY A 158 15.12 -11.03 6.52
C GLY A 158 15.47 -10.30 5.21
N ARG A 159 15.06 -9.03 5.13
CA ARG A 159 15.46 -8.13 4.05
C ARG A 159 15.98 -6.83 4.63
N ILE A 160 17.12 -6.38 4.12
CA ILE A 160 17.72 -5.08 4.43
C ILE A 160 17.73 -4.21 3.18
N TYR A 161 18.06 -2.94 3.37
CA TYR A 161 18.22 -2.00 2.27
C TYR A 161 19.30 -2.49 1.30
N ASN A 162 19.06 -2.28 0.02
CA ASN A 162 19.98 -2.62 -1.05
C ASN A 162 20.32 -1.35 -1.81
N PRO A 163 21.53 -0.80 -1.62
CA PRO A 163 21.95 0.39 -2.34
C PRO A 163 21.95 0.21 -3.87
N GLN A 164 22.07 -1.02 -4.37
CA GLN A 164 22.01 -1.34 -5.80
C GLN A 164 20.61 -1.35 -6.40
N SER A 165 19.55 -1.47 -5.60
CA SER A 165 18.17 -1.42 -6.12
C SER A 165 17.40 -0.22 -5.57
N GLY A 166 17.94 0.46 -4.56
CA GLY A 166 17.27 1.50 -3.80
C GLY A 166 16.09 0.97 -2.97
N ARG A 167 15.97 -0.35 -2.77
CA ARG A 167 14.83 -1.01 -2.12
C ARG A 167 15.27 -1.91 -0.97
N VAL A 168 14.33 -2.29 -0.11
CA VAL A 168 14.54 -3.27 0.97
C VAL A 168 14.36 -4.68 0.42
N ASP A 169 15.33 -5.14 -0.38
CA ASP A 169 15.28 -6.45 -1.06
C ASP A 169 16.55 -7.31 -0.93
N ARG A 170 17.63 -6.79 -0.31
CA ARG A 170 18.82 -7.59 -0.03
C ARG A 170 18.48 -8.62 1.04
N LYS A 171 18.53 -9.90 0.64
CA LYS A 171 18.19 -11.02 1.51
C LYS A 171 19.31 -11.30 2.50
N ILE A 172 18.94 -11.61 3.73
CA ILE A 172 19.88 -12.03 4.76
C ILE A 172 19.27 -13.11 5.63
N ARG A 173 20.04 -14.15 5.94
CA ARG A 173 19.61 -15.25 6.80
C ARG A 173 19.83 -14.88 8.26
N LEU A 174 18.75 -14.91 9.02
CA LEU A 174 18.73 -14.57 10.43
C LEU A 174 19.14 -15.79 11.26
N GLN A 175 20.13 -15.61 12.13
CA GLN A 175 20.62 -16.61 13.06
C GLN A 175 20.28 -16.19 14.49
N ALA A 176 19.42 -16.98 15.12
CA ALA A 176 19.15 -16.91 16.54
C ALA A 176 19.10 -18.34 17.11
N PRO A 177 19.28 -18.51 18.43
CA PRO A 177 18.98 -19.74 19.13
C PRO A 177 17.68 -20.44 18.65
N PRO A 178 17.64 -21.79 18.67
CA PRO A 178 16.48 -22.55 18.20
C PRO A 178 15.15 -22.07 18.83
N GLY A 179 14.15 -21.78 18.00
CA GLY A 179 12.82 -21.33 18.44
C GLY A 179 12.72 -19.83 18.75
N GLU A 180 13.82 -19.08 18.78
CA GLU A 180 13.78 -17.65 19.12
C GLU A 180 13.20 -16.81 17.98
N ILE A 181 13.50 -17.16 16.72
CA ILE A 181 12.93 -16.46 15.56
C ILE A 181 11.40 -16.58 15.56
N GLU A 182 10.86 -17.75 15.93
CA GLU A 182 9.42 -17.99 16.12
C GLU A 182 8.84 -17.10 17.24
N GLY A 183 9.59 -16.90 18.33
CA GLY A 183 9.25 -15.99 19.42
C GLY A 183 9.25 -14.51 19.02
N MET A 184 10.03 -14.13 18.00
CA MET A 184 10.24 -12.74 17.58
C MET A 184 9.48 -12.35 16.31
N ARG A 185 8.60 -13.19 15.75
CA ARG A 185 7.93 -12.92 14.47
C ARG A 185 7.24 -11.55 14.44
N GLY A 186 7.51 -10.75 13.41
CA GLY A 186 6.96 -9.39 13.26
C GLY A 186 7.54 -8.33 14.21
N PHE A 187 8.43 -8.70 15.13
CA PHE A 187 9.21 -7.76 15.93
C PHE A 187 10.20 -7.01 15.05
N TRP A 188 10.54 -5.78 15.43
CA TRP A 188 11.64 -5.03 14.81
C TRP A 188 12.84 -5.11 15.73
N SER A 189 13.98 -5.55 15.22
CA SER A 189 15.19 -5.72 16.04
C SER A 189 16.48 -5.43 15.28
N ALA A 190 17.54 -5.23 16.06
CA ALA A 190 18.91 -5.06 15.59
C ALA A 190 19.57 -6.43 15.35
N TRP A 191 20.32 -6.51 14.25
CA TRP A 191 21.05 -7.68 13.82
C TRP A 191 22.46 -7.29 13.40
N GLN A 192 23.44 -8.15 13.66
CA GLN A 192 24.83 -7.94 13.30
C GLN A 192 25.23 -8.81 12.11
N LEU A 193 25.73 -8.17 11.05
CA LEU A 193 26.18 -8.84 9.84
C LEU A 193 27.42 -9.72 10.11
N GLN A 194 27.37 -10.95 9.64
CA GLN A 194 28.47 -11.91 9.72
C GLN A 194 29.49 -11.68 8.57
N PRO A 195 30.69 -12.29 8.63
CA PRO A 195 31.74 -12.08 7.63
C PRO A 195 31.33 -12.37 6.19
N ASP A 196 30.40 -13.29 5.95
CA ASP A 196 29.89 -13.61 4.62
C ASP A 196 28.86 -12.60 4.08
N LEU A 197 28.38 -11.67 4.92
CA LEU A 197 27.33 -10.69 4.61
C LEU A 197 25.99 -11.32 4.14
N GLU A 198 25.85 -12.64 4.29
CA GLU A 198 24.64 -13.40 3.97
C GLU A 198 23.89 -13.82 5.23
N ARG A 199 24.57 -13.79 6.39
CA ARG A 199 24.01 -14.12 7.69
C ARG A 199 24.06 -12.93 8.65
N ALA A 200 23.09 -12.89 9.57
CA ALA A 200 23.04 -11.91 10.64
C ALA A 200 22.72 -12.58 11.97
N THR A 201 23.36 -12.15 13.05
CA THR A 201 23.08 -12.63 14.42
C THR A 201 22.27 -11.61 15.20
N TYR A 202 21.34 -12.09 16.01
CA TYR A 202 20.47 -11.24 16.81
C TYR A 202 21.24 -10.50 17.93
N ARG A 203 20.99 -9.19 18.08
CA ARG A 203 21.58 -8.34 19.13
C ARG A 203 20.58 -8.05 20.24
N ALA A 204 20.40 -9.04 21.12
CA ALA A 204 19.51 -8.96 22.28
C ALA A 204 19.90 -7.87 23.28
N ASP A 205 21.18 -7.50 23.33
CA ASP A 205 21.73 -6.42 24.16
C ASP A 205 21.29 -5.03 23.68
N ILE A 206 20.98 -4.87 22.40
CA ILE A 206 20.52 -3.60 21.81
C ILE A 206 18.99 -3.54 21.81
N THR A 207 18.34 -4.58 21.29
CA THR A 207 16.87 -4.61 21.16
C THR A 207 16.30 -5.86 21.83
N PRO A 208 16.24 -5.92 23.16
CA PRO A 208 15.71 -7.07 23.87
C PRO A 208 14.22 -7.25 23.59
N LEU A 209 13.78 -8.51 23.54
CA LEU A 209 12.37 -8.84 23.37
C LEU A 209 11.60 -8.43 24.65
N PRO A 210 10.51 -7.65 24.55
CA PRO A 210 9.70 -7.33 25.73
C PRO A 210 9.09 -8.60 26.34
N ALA A 211 9.06 -8.69 27.68
CA ALA A 211 8.55 -9.87 28.39
C ALA A 211 7.13 -10.31 27.99
N ASN A 212 6.27 -9.37 27.59
CA ASN A 212 4.89 -9.62 27.17
C ASN A 212 4.69 -9.53 25.65
N PHE A 213 5.76 -9.64 24.86
CA PHE A 213 5.66 -9.62 23.40
C PHE A 213 4.90 -10.84 22.90
N LYS A 214 3.95 -10.61 21.99
CA LYS A 214 3.22 -11.67 21.30
C LYS A 214 3.69 -11.70 19.85
N PRO A 215 4.44 -12.74 19.43
CA PRO A 215 4.86 -12.86 18.04
C PRO A 215 3.69 -12.77 17.09
N HIS A 216 3.90 -12.04 16.00
CA HIS A 216 2.98 -11.99 14.88
C HIS A 216 3.07 -13.32 14.14
N ILE A 217 2.30 -14.29 14.61
CA ILE A 217 2.09 -15.54 13.90
C ILE A 217 1.07 -15.22 12.82
N PRO A 218 1.45 -15.20 11.52
CA PRO A 218 0.47 -15.07 10.47
C PRO A 218 -0.52 -16.21 10.68
N SER A 219 -1.80 -15.89 10.78
CA SER A 219 -2.84 -16.90 10.95
C SER A 219 -2.57 -17.99 9.92
N ARG A 220 -2.41 -19.25 10.37
CA ARG A 220 -2.35 -20.42 9.48
C ARG A 220 -3.37 -20.15 8.38
N PRO A 221 -3.02 -20.23 7.08
CA PRO A 221 -4.00 -20.00 6.03
C PRO A 221 -5.16 -20.89 6.40
N LYS A 222 -6.25 -20.29 6.86
CA LYS A 222 -7.43 -21.06 7.21
C LYS A 222 -7.68 -21.83 5.91
N PRO A 223 -7.86 -23.16 5.94
CA PRO A 223 -8.39 -23.84 4.76
C PRO A 223 -9.52 -22.95 4.30
N LYS A 224 -9.58 -22.63 2.99
CA LYS A 224 -10.59 -21.75 2.40
C LYS A 224 -11.98 -22.29 2.79
N LYS A 225 -12.40 -22.06 4.03
CA LYS A 225 -13.78 -22.06 4.47
C LYS A 225 -14.31 -20.95 3.62
N ALA A 226 -15.17 -21.36 2.67
CA ALA A 226 -15.94 -20.49 1.80
C ALA A 226 -16.06 -19.14 2.49
N SER A 227 -15.48 -18.12 1.85
CA SER A 227 -15.41 -16.75 2.34
C SER A 227 -16.53 -16.48 3.33
N PRO A 228 -16.27 -16.08 4.60
CA PRO A 228 -17.35 -15.67 5.46
C PRO A 228 -18.07 -14.58 4.68
N SER A 229 -19.31 -14.86 4.27
CA SER A 229 -20.14 -13.98 3.48
C SER A 229 -19.90 -12.58 4.02
N LYS A 230 -19.33 -11.67 3.19
CA LYS A 230 -19.06 -10.29 3.59
C LYS A 230 -20.21 -9.85 4.46
N LYS A 231 -20.01 -9.71 5.78
CA LYS A 231 -21.09 -9.24 6.66
C LYS A 231 -21.43 -7.87 6.11
N LYS A 232 -22.55 -7.82 5.40
CA LYS A 232 -23.13 -6.67 4.74
C LYS A 232 -23.13 -5.55 5.78
N ARG A 233 -22.31 -4.50 5.57
CA ARG A 233 -22.18 -3.40 6.54
C ARG A 233 -23.52 -2.66 6.58
N LYS A 234 -24.21 -2.72 7.72
CA LYS A 234 -25.36 -1.85 7.98
C LYS A 234 -24.85 -0.41 8.12
N ILE A 235 -25.52 0.53 7.48
CA ILE A 235 -25.18 1.94 7.47
C ILE A 235 -26.42 2.75 7.83
N LYS A 236 -26.25 3.73 8.73
CA LYS A 236 -27.26 4.75 9.03
C LYS A 236 -27.12 5.88 8.01
N LEU A 237 -28.17 6.14 7.23
CA LEU A 237 -28.23 7.24 6.28
C LEU A 237 -28.68 8.51 7.01
N LYS A 238 -27.95 9.62 6.84
CA LYS A 238 -28.22 10.88 7.55
C LYS A 238 -29.36 11.71 6.93
N LYS A 239 -29.49 11.71 5.59
CA LYS A 239 -30.54 12.44 4.85
C LYS A 239 -30.68 11.88 3.43
N ILE A 240 -31.89 11.51 3.00
CA ILE A 240 -32.19 11.22 1.58
C ILE A 240 -32.73 12.51 0.96
N LYS A 241 -32.23 12.89 -0.22
CA LYS A 241 -32.85 13.97 -0.98
C LYS A 241 -34.02 13.38 -1.76
N GLU A 242 -35.20 14.00 -1.69
CA GLU A 242 -36.41 13.59 -2.41
C GLU A 242 -36.35 13.93 -3.91
N ASP A 243 -35.19 13.76 -4.56
CA ASP A 243 -35.16 13.64 -6.00
C ASP A 243 -35.60 12.20 -6.31
N ALA A 244 -36.91 11.97 -6.33
CA ALA A 244 -37.51 10.68 -6.63
C ALA A 244 -37.41 10.40 -8.14
N TRP A 245 -36.62 9.39 -8.52
CA TRP A 245 -36.53 8.92 -9.91
C TRP A 245 -37.63 7.88 -10.24
N GLY A 246 -38.60 7.73 -9.34
CA GLY A 246 -39.69 6.75 -9.38
C GLY A 246 -40.01 6.21 -7.98
N GLU A 247 -41.05 5.38 -7.87
CA GLU A 247 -41.42 4.72 -6.60
C GLU A 247 -40.27 3.84 -6.09
N GLY A 248 -39.63 4.27 -4.98
CA GLY A 248 -38.64 3.47 -4.26
C GLY A 248 -37.19 3.57 -4.77
N MET A 249 -36.83 4.58 -5.55
CA MET A 249 -35.43 4.89 -5.92
C MET A 249 -35.06 6.32 -5.52
N HIS A 250 -34.00 6.48 -4.74
CA HIS A 250 -33.60 7.77 -4.18
C HIS A 250 -32.13 8.09 -4.39
N LYS A 251 -31.82 9.38 -4.60
CA LYS A 251 -30.45 9.90 -4.59
C LYS A 251 -30.11 10.42 -3.19
N SER A 252 -28.93 10.07 -2.70
CA SER A 252 -28.43 10.50 -1.40
C SER A 252 -26.92 10.70 -1.43
N VAL A 253 -26.38 11.25 -0.35
CA VAL A 253 -24.95 11.40 -0.16
C VAL A 253 -24.59 10.70 1.14
N LEU A 254 -23.70 9.71 1.04
CA LEU A 254 -23.24 8.94 2.17
C LEU A 254 -21.87 9.44 2.60
N GLN A 255 -21.72 9.75 3.89
CA GLN A 255 -20.42 10.03 4.48
C GLN A 255 -19.70 8.71 4.75
N LEU A 256 -18.70 8.39 3.93
CA LEU A 256 -17.85 7.21 4.08
C LEU A 256 -16.49 7.62 4.63
N HIS A 257 -16.21 7.22 5.88
CA HIS A 257 -14.97 7.45 6.63
C HIS A 257 -14.55 8.91 6.81
N ASN A 258 -14.43 9.73 5.75
CA ASN A 258 -14.15 11.18 5.75
C ASN A 258 -14.51 11.91 4.44
N HIS A 259 -15.16 11.25 3.46
CA HIS A 259 -15.61 11.89 2.22
C HIS A 259 -17.10 11.65 1.96
N TRP A 260 -17.71 12.57 1.23
CA TRP A 260 -19.10 12.48 0.80
C TRP A 260 -19.17 11.81 -0.57
N ALA A 261 -19.82 10.64 -0.64
CA ALA A 261 -19.94 9.88 -1.88
C ALA A 261 -21.39 9.93 -2.43
N PRO A 262 -21.57 10.16 -3.74
CA PRO A 262 -22.88 10.02 -4.37
C PRO A 262 -23.37 8.59 -4.19
N THR A 263 -24.60 8.44 -3.70
CA THR A 263 -25.16 7.17 -3.29
C THR A 263 -26.53 6.97 -3.90
N LEU A 264 -26.70 5.83 -4.58
CA LEU A 264 -27.98 5.33 -5.03
C LEU A 264 -28.60 4.48 -3.92
N VAL A 265 -29.83 4.81 -3.53
CA VAL A 265 -30.57 4.13 -2.48
C VAL A 265 -31.79 3.44 -3.10
N CYS A 266 -31.81 2.11 -3.03
CA CYS A 266 -32.87 1.24 -3.52
C CYS A 266 -33.78 0.80 -2.34
N GLY A 267 -35.09 0.87 -2.50
CA GLY A 267 -36.09 0.40 -1.53
C GLY A 267 -37.01 1.51 -1.00
N VAL A 268 -37.95 1.14 -0.12
CA VAL A 268 -38.94 2.07 0.45
C VAL A 268 -38.57 2.39 1.90
N PRO A 269 -38.46 3.67 2.30
CA PRO A 269 -38.28 4.07 3.69
C PRO A 269 -39.38 3.55 4.59
N LYS A 270 -39.02 2.94 5.73
CA LYS A 270 -40.01 2.56 6.75
C LYS A 270 -40.49 3.73 7.61
N THR A 271 -39.63 4.73 7.82
CA THR A 271 -39.95 5.95 8.56
C THR A 271 -39.24 7.16 7.94
N PRO A 272 -39.78 8.39 8.06
CA PRO A 272 -39.15 9.59 7.53
C PRO A 272 -37.78 9.92 8.17
N ASN A 273 -37.58 9.49 9.41
CA ASN A 273 -36.47 9.96 10.25
C ASN A 273 -35.41 8.89 10.57
N GLY A 274 -35.57 7.65 10.07
CA GLY A 274 -34.66 6.54 10.38
C GLY A 274 -34.41 5.66 9.16
N LEU A 275 -33.40 6.02 8.37
CA LEU A 275 -33.04 5.32 7.14
C LEU A 275 -31.84 4.41 7.39
N GLU A 276 -32.11 3.18 7.83
CA GLU A 276 -31.10 2.13 7.90
C GLU A 276 -31.11 1.30 6.60
N GLY A 277 -29.92 1.04 6.08
CA GLY A 277 -29.76 0.21 4.90
C GLY A 277 -28.42 -0.51 4.89
N VAL A 278 -28.30 -1.44 3.95
CA VAL A 278 -27.10 -2.23 3.72
C VAL A 278 -26.33 -1.66 2.54
N LEU A 279 -25.06 -1.33 2.75
CA LEU A 279 -24.15 -1.02 1.65
C LEU A 279 -23.84 -2.29 0.86
N VAL A 280 -24.37 -2.38 -0.35
CA VAL A 280 -24.19 -3.53 -1.24
C VAL A 280 -22.97 -3.35 -2.15
N ALA A 281 -22.60 -2.12 -2.50
CA ALA A 281 -21.38 -1.81 -3.24
C ALA A 281 -20.80 -0.44 -2.89
N ASN A 282 -19.46 -0.37 -2.83
CA ASN A 282 -18.74 0.90 -2.79
C ASN A 282 -18.80 1.59 -4.16
N GLY A 283 -18.88 2.92 -4.15
CA GLY A 283 -18.77 3.75 -5.36
C GLY A 283 -17.36 3.70 -5.97
N ASN A 284 -17.27 4.01 -7.25
CA ASN A 284 -16.02 4.23 -7.97
C ASN A 284 -16.21 5.29 -9.07
N ALA A 285 -15.21 5.53 -9.92
CA ALA A 285 -15.29 6.54 -10.99
C ALA A 285 -16.49 6.37 -11.93
N ASN A 286 -17.00 5.15 -12.10
CA ASN A 286 -18.02 4.81 -13.11
C ASN A 286 -19.37 4.39 -12.50
N ARG A 287 -19.52 4.41 -11.16
CA ARG A 287 -20.78 4.07 -10.48
C ARG A 287 -20.87 4.69 -9.09
N PRO A 288 -22.07 5.06 -8.63
CA PRO A 288 -22.26 5.57 -7.27
C PRO A 288 -22.12 4.44 -6.25
N ALA A 289 -21.99 4.79 -4.97
CA ALA A 289 -22.20 3.81 -3.91
C ALA A 289 -23.65 3.33 -3.95
N MET A 290 -23.90 2.06 -3.60
CA MET A 290 -25.24 1.47 -3.67
C MET A 290 -25.67 0.91 -2.32
N VAL A 291 -26.86 1.32 -1.88
CA VAL A 291 -27.45 0.93 -0.61
C VAL A 291 -28.85 0.38 -0.85
N ASN A 292 -29.15 -0.79 -0.26
CA ASN A 292 -30.52 -1.29 -0.19
C ASN A 292 -31.08 -0.99 1.20
N LEU A 293 -32.24 -0.33 1.28
CA LEU A 293 -32.92 -0.08 2.55
C LEU A 293 -33.38 -1.39 3.19
N ASP A 294 -33.38 -1.43 4.53
CA ASP A 294 -33.83 -2.58 5.30
C ASP A 294 -35.35 -2.78 5.12
N GLY A 295 -35.75 -3.86 4.45
CA GLY A 295 -37.16 -4.15 4.21
C GLY A 295 -37.36 -5.27 3.21
N PHE A 296 -38.61 -5.75 3.13
CA PHE A 296 -39.06 -6.68 2.10
C PHE A 296 -40.52 -6.40 1.81
N GLN A 297 -40.81 -5.80 0.66
CA GLN A 297 -42.17 -5.46 0.21
C GLN A 297 -42.23 -5.57 -1.32
N TYR A 298 -43.29 -6.18 -1.85
CA TYR A 298 -43.52 -6.20 -3.29
C TYR A 298 -43.67 -4.78 -3.82
N GLY A 299 -43.05 -4.50 -4.98
CA GLY A 299 -42.92 -3.16 -5.54
C GLY A 299 -41.59 -2.49 -5.19
N MET A 300 -40.88 -2.94 -4.15
CA MET A 300 -39.60 -2.31 -3.78
C MET A 300 -38.50 -2.61 -4.80
N THR A 301 -37.60 -1.66 -5.00
CA THR A 301 -36.38 -1.87 -5.78
C THR A 301 -35.23 -2.39 -4.90
N GLN A 302 -34.30 -3.10 -5.53
CA GLN A 302 -33.09 -3.61 -4.93
C GLN A 302 -31.94 -3.43 -5.92
N CYS A 303 -30.82 -2.92 -5.43
CA CYS A 303 -29.57 -2.92 -6.16
C CYS A 303 -28.95 -4.33 -5.96
N ILE A 304 -28.84 -5.12 -7.04
CA ILE A 304 -28.35 -6.50 -7.01
C ILE A 304 -27.17 -6.68 -7.97
N LYS A 305 -26.26 -7.61 -7.63
CA LYS A 305 -25.24 -8.07 -8.59
C LYS A 305 -25.80 -9.32 -9.25
N VAL A 306 -25.98 -9.29 -10.57
CA VAL A 306 -26.42 -10.46 -11.32
C VAL A 306 -25.40 -11.58 -11.13
N PRO A 307 -25.81 -12.78 -10.70
CA PRO A 307 -24.88 -13.87 -10.47
C PRO A 307 -24.27 -14.34 -11.80
N ASP A 308 -23.00 -14.77 -11.75
CA ASP A 308 -22.29 -15.26 -12.92
C ASP A 308 -22.91 -16.56 -13.47
N GLN A 309 -23.60 -17.32 -12.62
CA GLN A 309 -24.34 -18.55 -12.97
C GLN A 309 -25.67 -18.62 -12.20
N GLY A 310 -26.70 -19.18 -12.85
CA GLY A 310 -28.03 -19.40 -12.25
C GLY A 310 -28.92 -18.14 -12.22
N GLU A 311 -30.19 -18.30 -11.90
CA GLU A 311 -31.19 -17.23 -12.08
C GLU A 311 -31.80 -16.75 -10.76
N THR A 312 -31.14 -17.02 -9.64
CA THR A 312 -31.70 -16.71 -8.32
C THR A 312 -30.84 -15.72 -7.54
N TYR A 313 -31.52 -14.85 -6.78
CA TYR A 313 -30.89 -13.91 -5.87
C TYR A 313 -31.61 -13.93 -4.52
N SER A 314 -30.83 -13.96 -3.43
CA SER A 314 -31.38 -14.02 -2.08
C SER A 314 -31.49 -12.62 -1.45
N ILE A 315 -32.71 -12.25 -1.06
CA ILE A 315 -33.00 -11.00 -0.34
C ILE A 315 -33.31 -11.33 1.11
N TYR A 316 -32.81 -10.54 2.05
CA TYR A 316 -33.15 -10.72 3.47
C TYR A 316 -34.58 -10.22 3.72
N ALA A 317 -35.46 -11.08 4.27
CA ALA A 317 -36.82 -10.74 4.65
C ALA A 317 -36.92 -10.58 6.19
N PRO A 318 -36.96 -9.34 6.72
CA PRO A 318 -36.87 -9.11 8.16
C PRO A 318 -37.98 -9.77 8.98
N ALA A 319 -39.21 -9.83 8.44
CA ALA A 319 -40.35 -10.48 9.10
C ALA A 319 -40.15 -11.99 9.28
N GLN A 320 -39.41 -12.63 8.37
CA GLN A 320 -39.10 -14.07 8.41
C GLN A 320 -37.75 -14.35 9.10
N LYS A 321 -36.98 -13.29 9.41
CA LYS A 321 -35.59 -13.35 9.87
C LYS A 321 -34.67 -14.23 9.00
N ASP A 322 -35.02 -14.40 7.73
CA ASP A 322 -34.35 -15.32 6.81
C ASP A 322 -34.14 -14.70 5.41
N TYR A 323 -33.27 -15.31 4.61
CA TYR A 323 -33.05 -14.96 3.22
C TYR A 323 -34.01 -15.69 2.31
N VAL A 324 -34.79 -14.94 1.53
CA VAL A 324 -35.73 -15.47 0.57
C VAL A 324 -35.13 -15.47 -0.83
N SER A 325 -35.19 -16.62 -1.49
CA SER A 325 -34.77 -16.76 -2.89
C SER A 325 -35.81 -16.12 -3.82
N CYS A 326 -35.33 -15.32 -4.77
CA CYS A 326 -36.13 -14.67 -5.79
C CYS A 326 -35.54 -15.00 -7.16
N VAL A 327 -36.37 -15.37 -8.13
CA VAL A 327 -35.94 -15.60 -9.52
C VAL A 327 -35.73 -14.26 -10.22
N ILE A 328 -34.62 -14.07 -10.90
CA ILE A 328 -34.31 -12.88 -11.67
C ILE A 328 -34.90 -13.06 -13.07
N GLU A 329 -35.75 -12.13 -13.51
CA GLU A 329 -36.33 -12.13 -14.85
C GLU A 329 -35.85 -10.91 -15.64
N SER A 330 -35.52 -11.16 -16.92
CA SER A 330 -35.28 -10.11 -17.91
C SER A 330 -36.49 -9.18 -18.03
N SER A 331 -36.25 -7.94 -18.44
CA SER A 331 -37.30 -7.02 -18.88
C SER A 331 -37.20 -6.76 -20.38
N LYS A 332 -38.13 -5.97 -20.92
CA LYS A 332 -38.16 -5.64 -22.36
C LYS A 332 -36.87 -4.98 -22.86
N SER A 333 -36.12 -4.31 -21.98
CA SER A 333 -34.91 -3.56 -22.32
C SER A 333 -33.62 -4.13 -21.70
N LEU A 334 -33.71 -5.10 -20.79
CA LEU A 334 -32.56 -5.64 -20.07
C LEU A 334 -32.62 -7.17 -20.05
N VAL A 335 -31.66 -7.80 -20.74
CA VAL A 335 -31.54 -9.26 -20.84
C VAL A 335 -30.60 -9.78 -19.76
N LEU A 336 -31.04 -10.79 -19.00
CA LEU A 336 -30.30 -11.37 -17.87
C LEU A 336 -28.88 -11.84 -18.27
N GLU A 337 -28.77 -12.56 -19.39
CA GLU A 337 -27.51 -13.16 -19.83
C GLU A 337 -26.44 -12.11 -20.21
N GLU A 338 -26.86 -10.95 -20.72
CA GLU A 338 -25.93 -9.86 -21.07
C GLU A 338 -25.42 -9.10 -19.83
N LEU A 339 -26.04 -9.33 -18.68
CA LEU A 339 -25.81 -8.58 -17.46
C LEU A 339 -25.11 -9.40 -16.36
N ARG A 340 -24.67 -10.62 -16.68
CA ARG A 340 -23.91 -11.49 -15.79
C ARG A 340 -22.72 -10.74 -15.16
N GLY A 341 -22.60 -10.84 -13.83
CA GLY A 341 -21.54 -10.18 -13.07
C GLY A 341 -21.67 -8.66 -12.94
N ARG A 342 -22.71 -8.03 -13.53
CA ARG A 342 -22.93 -6.57 -13.46
C ARG A 342 -23.89 -6.21 -12.32
N TRP A 343 -23.79 -4.97 -11.87
CA TRP A 343 -24.74 -4.40 -10.93
C TRP A 343 -25.93 -3.82 -11.68
N VAL A 344 -27.12 -4.15 -11.21
CA VAL A 344 -28.40 -3.76 -11.81
C VAL A 344 -29.38 -3.36 -10.71
N ILE A 345 -30.40 -2.62 -11.10
CA ILE A 345 -31.55 -2.32 -10.24
C ILE A 345 -32.67 -3.24 -10.68
N ALA A 346 -33.23 -3.98 -9.73
CA ALA A 346 -34.32 -4.90 -9.97
C ALA A 346 -35.49 -4.63 -9.03
N ARG A 347 -36.71 -4.81 -9.52
CA ARG A 347 -37.93 -4.63 -8.75
C ARG A 347 -38.47 -5.96 -8.28
N LEU A 348 -38.72 -6.07 -6.98
CA LEU A 348 -39.31 -7.24 -6.37
C LEU A 348 -40.81 -7.30 -6.71
N GLN A 349 -41.25 -8.38 -7.33
CA GLN A 349 -42.65 -8.61 -7.70
C GLN A 349 -43.12 -10.00 -7.26
N ARG A 350 -44.44 -10.15 -7.15
CA ARG A 350 -45.08 -11.45 -6.93
C ARG A 350 -45.12 -12.21 -8.25
N SER A 351 -44.82 -13.51 -8.19
CA SER A 351 -44.93 -14.41 -9.35
C SER A 351 -45.85 -15.57 -8.99
N ASN A 352 -46.75 -15.95 -9.92
CA ASN A 352 -47.61 -17.12 -9.74
C ASN A 352 -46.81 -18.43 -9.89
N GLN A 353 -45.73 -18.42 -10.67
CA GLN A 353 -44.90 -19.61 -10.94
C GLN A 353 -43.81 -19.80 -9.85
N HIS A 354 -43.13 -18.72 -9.46
CA HIS A 354 -41.96 -18.78 -8.57
C HIS A 354 -42.21 -18.20 -7.17
N LYS A 355 -43.45 -17.83 -6.85
CA LYS A 355 -43.87 -17.03 -5.67
C LYS A 355 -43.32 -15.59 -5.67
N ARG A 356 -42.02 -15.41 -5.95
CA ARG A 356 -41.28 -14.13 -5.91
C ARG A 356 -40.32 -14.02 -7.08
N LYS A 357 -40.24 -12.83 -7.68
CA LYS A 357 -39.30 -12.54 -8.75
C LYS A 357 -38.70 -11.15 -8.64
N LEU A 358 -37.53 -10.95 -9.25
CA LEU A 358 -36.82 -9.69 -9.40
C LEU A 358 -36.76 -9.35 -10.88
N VAL A 359 -37.56 -8.38 -11.31
CA VAL A 359 -37.58 -7.95 -12.71
C VAL A 359 -36.53 -6.85 -12.90
N LEU A 360 -35.63 -7.01 -13.88
CA LEU A 360 -34.57 -6.05 -14.17
C LEU A 360 -35.15 -4.72 -14.67
N GLU A 361 -34.78 -3.60 -14.05
CA GLU A 361 -35.40 -2.30 -14.33
C GLU A 361 -34.43 -1.29 -14.95
N ALA A 362 -33.22 -1.15 -14.40
CA ALA A 362 -32.26 -0.15 -14.86
C ALA A 362 -30.81 -0.51 -14.53
N LEU A 363 -29.87 0.16 -15.21
CA LEU A 363 -28.44 0.13 -14.86
C LEU A 363 -28.09 1.30 -13.94
N PRO A 364 -27.24 1.11 -12.90
CA PRO A 364 -26.81 2.20 -12.02
C PRO A 364 -26.16 3.38 -12.76
N SER A 365 -25.47 3.11 -13.87
CA SER A 365 -24.79 4.12 -14.69
C SER A 365 -25.77 5.06 -15.41
N GLN A 366 -26.97 4.58 -15.79
CA GLN A 366 -28.01 5.40 -16.42
C GLN A 366 -28.56 6.46 -15.44
N LEU A 367 -28.36 6.27 -14.14
CA LEU A 367 -28.84 7.18 -13.10
C LEU A 367 -27.80 8.21 -12.66
N THR A 368 -26.55 8.07 -13.10
CA THR A 368 -25.44 9.00 -12.79
C THR A 368 -25.10 9.95 -13.94
N SER A 369 -25.55 9.70 -15.16
CA SER A 369 -25.35 10.60 -16.30
C SER A 369 -26.45 11.67 -16.34
N LYS A 370 -26.34 12.69 -15.48
CA LYS A 370 -26.90 14.04 -15.68
C LYS A 370 -26.02 15.04 -14.96
#